data_AF-B5JGA2-F1
#
_entry.id   AF-B5JGA2-F1
#
_cell.length_a   1.000
_cell.length_b   1.000
_cell.length_c   1.000
_cell.angle_alpha   90.00
_cell.angle_beta   90.00
_cell.angle_gamma   90.00
#
_symmetry.space_group_name_H-M   'P 1'
#
loop_
_entity.id
_entity.type
_entity.pdbx_description
1 polymer ?
#
loop_
_entity_poly.entity_id
_entity_poly.type
_entity_poly.pdbx_seq_one_letter_code
_entity_poly.pdbx_strand_id
1 'polypeptide(L)'
;MAGVREVCPMLPEANIVAEPVGRDTAAAVGLAMLLVKQRNPSASMAMLPADALISDTDSYQNALDTAFKAAESSPSLVTLGVQPTEPATGYGYIQCGPVKTVIDNRDIFSVRQFKEKPDLDTAKLYLQSGEYFWNAGMFVWSVDAISAALAEFTPTLKTGLDEIEAGMNEGKDLVALLADLYPKLEKISVDFAIMEKADNVLTLAATFDWDDVGAWPAIERHFPADRAGNVKKGEARFMECSNNIVVAGGEHLVALVGVEDLIVVTTGDATLICSKDKAQKIKDMVKSLGEEEALRRLL
;
A
#
# COMPACT_ATOMS: atom_id res chain seq x y z
N MET A 1 6.88 18.09 0.18
CA MET A 1 5.50 18.47 0.57
C MET A 1 4.69 19.09 -0.56
N ALA A 2 5.27 19.84 -1.51
CA ALA A 2 4.51 20.52 -2.57
C ALA A 2 3.57 19.59 -3.37
N GLY A 3 4.05 18.42 -3.80
CA GLY A 3 3.22 17.45 -4.53
C GLY A 3 2.00 16.96 -3.75
N VAL A 4 2.14 16.65 -2.45
CA VAL A 4 1.01 16.24 -1.59
C VAL A 4 -0.03 17.36 -1.48
N ARG A 5 0.41 18.62 -1.35
CA ARG A 5 -0.50 19.78 -1.25
C ARG A 5 -1.24 20.06 -2.55
N GLU A 6 -0.62 19.76 -3.69
CA GLU A 6 -1.23 19.91 -5.00
C GLU A 6 -2.39 18.92 -5.20
N VAL A 7 -2.18 17.65 -4.83
CA VAL A 7 -3.21 16.60 -4.99
C VAL A 7 -4.25 16.59 -3.86
N CYS A 8 -3.87 17.02 -2.65
CA CYS A 8 -4.73 17.07 -1.47
C CYS A 8 -4.82 18.49 -0.87
N PRO A 9 -5.36 19.48 -1.60
CA PRO A 9 -5.38 20.88 -1.15
C PRO A 9 -6.29 21.11 0.07
N MET A 10 -7.19 20.17 0.37
CA MET A 10 -8.08 20.20 1.53
C MET A 10 -7.39 19.82 2.84
N LEU A 11 -6.22 19.18 2.80
CA LEU A 11 -5.51 18.76 4.01
C LEU A 11 -4.83 19.96 4.67
N PRO A 12 -5.06 20.21 5.98
CA PRO A 12 -4.30 21.21 6.71
C PRO A 12 -2.80 20.92 6.63
N GLU A 13 -1.97 21.95 6.43
CA GLU A 13 -0.52 21.81 6.32
C GLU A 13 0.11 21.13 7.54
N ALA A 14 -0.42 21.42 8.74
CA ALA A 14 0.01 20.80 9.99
C ALA A 14 -0.29 19.28 10.08
N ASN A 15 -1.09 18.72 9.17
CA ASN A 15 -1.35 17.28 9.07
C ASN A 15 -0.45 16.60 8.01
N ILE A 16 0.41 17.33 7.32
CA ILE A 16 1.37 16.79 6.37
C ILE A 16 2.72 16.69 7.07
N VAL A 17 3.16 15.46 7.34
CA VAL A 17 4.44 15.20 8.01
C VAL A 17 5.41 14.65 6.99
N ALA A 18 6.58 15.29 6.87
CA ALA A 18 7.63 14.83 5.98
C ALA A 18 8.61 13.94 6.76
N GLU A 19 8.71 12.69 6.35
CA GLU A 19 9.80 11.82 6.77
C GLU A 19 11.12 12.29 6.13
N PRO A 20 12.21 12.44 6.89
CA PRO A 20 13.48 12.90 6.34
C PRO A 20 14.19 11.83 5.50
N VAL A 21 13.86 10.56 5.72
CA VAL A 21 14.40 9.41 4.97
C VAL A 21 13.42 8.24 5.06
N GLY A 22 13.26 7.49 3.96
CA GLY A 22 12.40 6.31 3.94
C GLY A 22 12.91 5.20 4.87
N ARG A 23 12.10 4.85 5.87
CA ARG A 23 12.39 3.81 6.86
C ARG A 23 11.43 2.61 6.79
N ASP A 24 10.74 2.46 5.66
CA ASP A 24 9.68 1.45 5.47
C ASP A 24 8.49 1.72 6.43
N THR A 25 7.46 0.86 6.43
CA THR A 25 6.16 1.24 6.99
C THR A 25 6.09 1.25 8.52
N ALA A 26 6.90 0.46 9.25
CA ALA A 26 6.78 0.40 10.71
C ALA A 26 7.14 1.73 11.41
N ALA A 27 8.17 2.42 10.91
CA ALA A 27 8.56 3.73 11.46
C ALA A 27 7.50 4.81 11.17
N ALA A 28 6.88 4.78 9.99
CA ALA A 28 5.78 5.68 9.63
C ALA A 28 4.54 5.43 10.50
N VAL A 29 4.20 4.16 10.74
CA VAL A 29 3.13 3.74 11.67
C VAL A 29 3.40 4.25 13.08
N GLY A 30 4.63 4.04 13.58
CA GLY A 30 5.03 4.51 14.91
C GLY A 30 4.90 6.02 15.07
N LEU A 31 5.39 6.79 14.09
CA LEU A 31 5.26 8.25 14.10
C LEU A 31 3.80 8.70 14.03
N ALA A 32 2.99 8.09 13.16
CA ALA A 32 1.57 8.38 13.08
C ALA A 32 0.84 8.10 14.40
N MET A 33 1.19 6.99 15.07
CA MET A 33 0.67 6.67 16.40
C MET A 33 1.01 7.75 17.43
N LEU A 34 2.24 8.24 17.49
CA LEU A 34 2.63 9.32 18.41
C LEU A 34 1.81 10.59 18.18
N LEU A 35 1.62 10.97 16.91
CA LEU A 35 0.87 12.16 16.53
C LEU A 35 -0.62 12.04 16.86
N VAL A 36 -1.22 10.86 16.65
CA VAL A 36 -2.60 10.58 17.04
C VAL A 36 -2.72 10.58 18.56
N LYS A 37 -1.83 9.90 19.27
CA LYS A 37 -1.78 9.80 20.74
C LYS A 37 -1.68 11.17 21.41
N GLN A 38 -0.88 12.09 20.85
CA GLN A 38 -0.77 13.45 21.36
C GLN A 38 -2.10 14.22 21.31
N ARG A 39 -2.97 13.92 20.33
CA ARG A 39 -4.30 14.55 20.20
C ARG A 39 -5.35 13.83 21.04
N ASN A 40 -5.32 12.50 21.06
CA ASN A 40 -6.22 11.66 21.84
C ASN A 40 -5.54 10.32 22.16
N PRO A 41 -5.12 10.10 23.42
CA PRO A 41 -4.44 8.88 23.83
C PRO A 41 -5.28 7.60 23.68
N SER A 42 -6.61 7.71 23.72
CA SER A 42 -7.53 6.59 23.60
C SER A 42 -8.16 6.48 22.21
N ALA A 43 -7.56 7.10 21.19
CA ALA A 43 -8.05 7.02 19.82
C ALA A 43 -7.75 5.65 19.17
N SER A 44 -8.60 5.32 18.21
CA SER A 44 -8.30 4.36 17.15
C SER A 44 -7.84 5.11 15.91
N MET A 45 -7.02 4.46 15.10
CA MET A 45 -6.49 5.02 13.85
C MET A 45 -6.48 3.97 12.74
N ALA A 46 -6.54 4.46 11.50
CA ALA A 46 -6.34 3.66 10.31
C ALA A 46 -5.06 4.06 9.59
N MET A 47 -4.35 3.07 9.06
CA MET A 47 -3.21 3.24 8.15
C MET A 47 -3.64 2.77 6.78
N LEU A 48 -3.65 3.69 5.83
CA LEU A 48 -4.20 3.49 4.49
C LEU A 48 -3.13 3.84 3.45
N PRO A 49 -2.77 2.90 2.55
CA PRO A 49 -1.92 3.22 1.40
C PRO A 49 -2.58 4.28 0.52
N ALA A 50 -1.77 5.17 -0.07
CA ALA A 50 -2.26 6.30 -0.87
C ALA A 50 -2.34 5.96 -2.38
N ASP A 51 -1.89 4.77 -2.77
CA ASP A 51 -1.68 4.31 -4.13
C ASP A 51 -2.63 3.19 -4.57
N ALA A 52 -3.55 2.76 -3.70
CA ALA A 52 -4.63 1.85 -4.06
C ALA A 52 -5.77 2.58 -4.79
N LEU A 53 -6.39 1.89 -5.75
CA LEU A 53 -7.59 2.34 -6.44
C LEU A 53 -8.83 1.62 -5.91
N ILE A 54 -9.81 2.41 -5.47
CA ILE A 54 -11.09 1.97 -4.90
C ILE A 54 -12.18 2.89 -5.43
N SER A 55 -13.17 2.35 -6.14
CA SER A 55 -14.26 3.14 -6.74
C SER A 55 -15.53 3.14 -5.88
N ASP A 56 -15.83 2.02 -5.22
CA ASP A 56 -16.96 1.83 -4.31
C ASP A 56 -16.64 2.38 -2.92
N THR A 57 -16.75 3.71 -2.81
CA THR A 57 -16.47 4.45 -1.58
C THR A 57 -17.40 4.07 -0.42
N ASP A 58 -18.65 3.71 -0.71
CA ASP A 58 -19.65 3.41 0.31
C ASP A 58 -19.36 2.05 0.98
N SER A 59 -19.06 1.02 0.17
CA SER A 59 -18.62 -0.28 0.71
C SER A 59 -17.28 -0.16 1.43
N TYR A 60 -16.38 0.69 0.94
CA TYR A 60 -15.10 0.96 1.59
C TYR A 60 -15.25 1.59 2.98
N GLN A 61 -16.04 2.65 3.09
CA GLN A 61 -16.31 3.32 4.37
C GLN A 61 -17.00 2.38 5.36
N ASN A 62 -18.00 1.62 4.92
CA ASN A 62 -18.65 0.62 5.78
C ASN A 62 -17.65 -0.44 6.29
N ALA A 63 -16.73 -0.89 5.43
CA ALA A 63 -15.72 -1.86 5.85
C ALA A 63 -14.74 -1.27 6.87
N LEU A 64 -14.32 -0.02 6.70
CA LEU A 64 -13.50 0.68 7.69
C LEU A 64 -14.25 0.88 9.02
N ASP A 65 -15.51 1.27 8.99
CA ASP A 65 -16.33 1.44 10.20
C ASP A 65 -16.44 0.11 10.98
N THR A 66 -16.66 -1.00 10.29
CA THR A 66 -16.65 -2.34 10.91
C THR A 66 -15.26 -2.66 11.50
N ALA A 67 -14.18 -2.33 10.79
CA ALA A 67 -12.82 -2.54 11.27
C ALA A 67 -12.50 -1.72 12.53
N PHE A 68 -12.94 -0.45 12.58
CA PHE A 68 -12.83 0.40 13.77
C PHE A 68 -13.59 -0.21 14.96
N LYS A 69 -14.85 -0.60 14.77
CA LYS A 69 -15.64 -1.27 15.82
C LYS A 69 -14.95 -2.54 16.33
N ALA A 70 -14.32 -3.33 15.44
CA ALA A 70 -13.57 -4.51 15.83
C ALA A 70 -12.33 -4.16 16.68
N ALA A 71 -11.54 -3.17 16.24
CA ALA A 71 -10.35 -2.67 16.95
C ALA A 71 -10.69 -2.01 18.29
N GLU A 72 -11.87 -1.42 18.43
CA GLU A 72 -12.35 -0.79 19.67
C GLU A 72 -12.94 -1.80 20.66
N SER A 73 -13.47 -2.92 20.17
CA SER A 73 -14.05 -3.98 21.01
C SER A 73 -13.02 -4.82 21.76
N SER A 74 -11.77 -4.86 21.28
CA SER A 74 -10.67 -5.64 21.86
C SER A 74 -9.32 -5.08 21.39
N PRO A 75 -8.23 -5.25 22.14
CA PRO A 75 -6.90 -4.78 21.74
C PRO A 75 -6.35 -5.65 20.60
N SER A 76 -6.87 -5.46 19.39
CA SER A 76 -6.60 -6.27 18.21
C SER A 76 -6.03 -5.42 17.09
N LEU A 77 -5.18 -6.04 16.25
CA LEU A 77 -4.64 -5.43 15.04
C LEU A 77 -5.50 -5.88 13.84
N VAL A 78 -6.36 -5.01 13.34
CA VAL A 78 -7.33 -5.36 12.30
C VAL A 78 -6.75 -5.03 10.92
N THR A 79 -6.83 -5.96 9.97
CA THR A 79 -6.49 -5.75 8.56
C THR A 79 -7.67 -6.07 7.65
N LEU A 80 -7.72 -5.46 6.46
CA LEU A 80 -8.74 -5.74 5.45
C LEU A 80 -8.20 -6.72 4.41
N GLY A 81 -8.90 -7.84 4.23
CA GLY A 81 -8.50 -8.91 3.33
C GLY A 81 -9.32 -8.92 2.04
N VAL A 82 -8.68 -8.86 0.87
CA VAL A 82 -9.36 -8.93 -0.44
C VAL A 82 -9.44 -10.37 -0.92
N GLN A 83 -10.59 -10.80 -1.45
CA GLN A 83 -10.74 -12.15 -1.99
C GLN A 83 -9.79 -12.35 -3.20
N PRO A 84 -8.88 -13.33 -3.18
CA PRO A 84 -8.00 -13.59 -4.30
C PRO A 84 -8.79 -14.09 -5.51
N THR A 85 -8.54 -13.48 -6.67
CA THR A 85 -9.10 -13.91 -7.96
C THR A 85 -8.07 -14.59 -8.85
N GLU A 86 -6.79 -14.49 -8.50
CA GLU A 86 -5.66 -15.07 -9.22
C GLU A 86 -4.49 -15.41 -8.27
N PRO A 87 -3.51 -16.23 -8.67
CA PRO A 87 -2.37 -16.57 -7.83
C PRO A 87 -1.28 -15.47 -7.90
N ALA A 88 -1.59 -14.27 -7.41
CA ALA A 88 -0.69 -13.13 -7.44
C ALA A 88 0.52 -13.33 -6.52
N THR A 89 1.75 -13.22 -7.04
CA THR A 89 2.97 -13.34 -6.24
C THR A 89 3.45 -12.01 -5.63
N GLY A 90 2.82 -10.90 -6.04
CA GLY A 90 3.17 -9.55 -5.61
C GLY A 90 2.50 -9.10 -4.31
N TYR A 91 1.52 -9.85 -3.81
CA TYR A 91 0.71 -9.49 -2.64
C TYR A 91 1.08 -10.33 -1.41
N GLY A 92 0.83 -9.76 -0.23
CA GLY A 92 0.73 -10.54 1.00
C GLY A 92 -0.56 -11.35 1.03
N TYR A 93 -0.53 -12.49 1.72
CA TYR A 93 -1.67 -13.37 1.93
C TYR A 93 -1.96 -13.53 3.43
N ILE A 94 -3.23 -13.48 3.77
CA ILE A 94 -3.77 -13.60 5.13
C ILE A 94 -4.54 -14.92 5.18
N GLN A 95 -4.04 -15.90 5.94
CA GLN A 95 -4.80 -17.13 6.18
C GLN A 95 -5.87 -16.88 7.25
N CYS A 96 -7.13 -17.01 6.87
CA CYS A 96 -8.25 -16.87 7.78
C CYS A 96 -8.31 -18.03 8.77
N GLY A 97 -8.47 -17.68 10.04
CA GLY A 97 -8.83 -18.58 11.12
C GLY A 97 -10.35 -18.66 11.30
N PRO A 98 -10.82 -19.22 12.43
CA PRO A 98 -12.24 -19.19 12.76
C PRO A 98 -12.76 -17.76 12.92
N VAL A 99 -14.06 -17.59 12.66
CA VAL A 99 -14.82 -16.39 13.00
C VAL A 99 -14.74 -16.16 14.50
N LYS A 100 -14.19 -15.01 14.91
CA LYS A 100 -14.04 -14.61 16.32
C LYS A 100 -15.27 -13.85 16.81
N THR A 101 -15.86 -13.03 15.94
CA THR A 101 -17.08 -12.26 16.22
C THR A 101 -17.77 -11.86 14.90
N VAL A 102 -18.98 -11.35 15.00
CA VAL A 102 -19.74 -10.76 13.90
C VAL A 102 -20.06 -9.32 14.25
N ILE A 103 -19.68 -8.37 13.38
CA ILE A 103 -19.96 -6.94 13.54
C ILE A 103 -20.60 -6.45 12.25
N ASP A 104 -21.69 -5.68 12.36
CA ASP A 104 -22.44 -5.15 11.21
C ASP A 104 -22.85 -6.21 10.17
N ASN A 105 -23.18 -7.43 10.64
CA ASN A 105 -23.46 -8.61 9.80
C ASN A 105 -22.28 -9.08 8.93
N ARG A 106 -21.04 -8.80 9.36
CA ARG A 106 -19.81 -9.24 8.71
C ARG A 106 -18.99 -10.10 9.67
N ASP A 107 -18.50 -11.22 9.16
CA ASP A 107 -17.61 -12.09 9.91
C ASP A 107 -16.26 -11.41 10.13
N ILE A 108 -15.81 -11.41 11.39
CA ILE A 108 -14.46 -10.98 11.77
C ILE A 108 -13.67 -12.24 12.11
N PHE A 109 -12.70 -12.57 11.28
CA PHE A 109 -11.87 -13.75 11.41
C PHE A 109 -10.65 -13.45 12.28
N SER A 110 -10.24 -14.43 13.07
CA SER A 110 -8.85 -14.46 13.53
C SER A 110 -7.92 -14.70 12.35
N VAL A 111 -6.67 -14.24 12.41
CA VAL A 111 -5.66 -14.56 11.40
C VAL A 111 -4.78 -15.69 11.93
N ARG A 112 -4.68 -16.79 11.17
CA ARG A 112 -3.78 -17.91 11.51
C ARG A 112 -2.35 -17.60 11.16
N GLN A 113 -2.16 -17.00 9.99
CA GLN A 113 -0.85 -16.69 9.48
C GLN A 113 -0.92 -15.56 8.46
N PHE A 114 0.12 -14.74 8.48
CA PHE A 114 0.40 -13.77 7.44
C PHE A 114 1.61 -14.25 6.63
N LYS A 115 1.55 -14.15 5.31
CA LYS A 115 2.60 -14.59 4.37
C LYS A 115 2.83 -13.55 3.30
N GLU A 116 3.98 -12.88 3.33
CA GLU A 116 4.32 -11.89 2.32
C GLU A 116 4.88 -12.53 1.04
N LYS A 117 4.31 -12.18 -0.12
CA LYS A 117 4.85 -12.44 -1.47
C LYS A 117 5.32 -13.89 -1.71
N PRO A 118 4.39 -14.87 -1.69
CA PRO A 118 4.72 -16.27 -1.96
C PRO A 118 5.20 -16.50 -3.40
N ASP A 119 5.87 -17.63 -3.65
CA ASP A 119 6.10 -18.10 -5.01
C ASP A 119 4.78 -18.49 -5.71
N LEU A 120 4.83 -18.62 -7.04
CA LEU A 120 3.65 -18.86 -7.86
C LEU A 120 2.93 -20.17 -7.52
N ASP A 121 3.66 -21.23 -7.17
CA ASP A 121 3.04 -22.52 -6.87
C ASP A 121 2.34 -22.48 -5.52
N THR A 122 2.94 -21.81 -4.55
CA THR A 122 2.32 -21.51 -3.24
C THR A 122 1.08 -20.62 -3.41
N ALA A 123 1.14 -19.57 -4.23
CA ALA A 123 0.00 -18.69 -4.50
C ALA A 123 -1.18 -19.43 -5.15
N LYS A 124 -0.92 -20.40 -6.04
CA LYS A 124 -1.97 -21.29 -6.60
C LYS A 124 -2.63 -22.12 -5.51
N LEU A 125 -1.86 -22.67 -4.57
CA LEU A 125 -2.41 -23.44 -3.45
C LEU A 125 -3.29 -22.57 -2.55
N TYR A 126 -2.86 -21.33 -2.27
CA TYR A 126 -3.66 -20.38 -1.47
C TYR A 126 -4.97 -20.02 -2.14
N LEU A 127 -4.94 -19.76 -3.46
CA LEU A 127 -6.15 -19.50 -4.23
C LEU A 127 -7.11 -20.70 -4.23
N GLN A 128 -6.57 -21.91 -4.42
CA GLN A 128 -7.37 -23.14 -4.48
C GLN A 128 -8.01 -23.51 -3.14
N SER A 129 -7.37 -23.19 -2.01
CA SER A 129 -7.94 -23.53 -0.69
C SER A 129 -9.15 -22.66 -0.35
N GLY A 130 -9.20 -21.43 -0.85
CA GLY A 130 -10.22 -20.44 -0.49
C GLY A 130 -10.11 -19.93 0.95
N GLU A 131 -9.07 -20.33 1.69
CA GLU A 131 -8.85 -19.93 3.09
C GLU A 131 -8.06 -18.63 3.24
N TYR A 132 -7.60 -18.04 2.13
CA TYR A 132 -6.73 -16.88 2.15
C TYR A 132 -7.38 -15.66 1.53
N PHE A 133 -7.10 -14.51 2.14
CA PHE A 133 -7.28 -13.19 1.53
C PHE A 133 -5.95 -12.60 1.11
N TRP A 134 -5.94 -11.71 0.12
CA TRP A 134 -4.84 -10.79 -0.11
C TRP A 134 -4.82 -9.71 0.96
N ASN A 135 -3.64 -9.31 1.43
CA ASN A 135 -3.48 -8.14 2.29
C ASN A 135 -3.62 -6.86 1.47
N ALA A 136 -4.60 -6.03 1.79
CA ALA A 136 -4.80 -4.72 1.14
C ALA A 136 -3.82 -3.64 1.62
N GLY A 137 -2.93 -3.96 2.58
CA GLY A 137 -2.03 -2.99 3.21
C GLY A 137 -2.74 -1.98 4.11
N MET A 138 -4.01 -2.22 4.44
CA MET A 138 -4.83 -1.35 5.27
C MET A 138 -4.98 -1.93 6.66
N PHE A 139 -4.74 -1.10 7.67
CA PHE A 139 -4.77 -1.53 9.05
C PHE A 139 -5.57 -0.59 9.93
N VAL A 140 -6.22 -1.13 10.96
CA VAL A 140 -6.98 -0.38 11.96
C VAL A 140 -6.66 -0.93 13.35
N TRP A 141 -6.33 -0.04 14.28
CA TRP A 141 -5.97 -0.39 15.66
C TRP A 141 -6.15 0.79 16.61
N SER A 142 -6.27 0.50 17.90
CA SER A 142 -6.12 1.51 18.95
C SER A 142 -4.66 1.91 19.12
N VAL A 143 -4.42 3.15 19.58
CA VAL A 143 -3.08 3.64 19.97
C VAL A 143 -2.40 2.67 20.94
N ASP A 144 -3.14 2.18 21.94
CA ASP A 144 -2.62 1.24 22.93
C ASP A 144 -2.20 -0.09 22.30
N ALA A 145 -3.02 -0.67 21.40
CA ALA A 145 -2.73 -1.96 20.77
C ALA A 145 -1.47 -1.89 19.90
N ILE A 146 -1.34 -0.87 19.04
CA ILE A 146 -0.15 -0.74 18.19
C ILE A 146 1.09 -0.34 18.99
N SER A 147 0.95 0.49 20.04
CA SER A 147 2.08 0.83 20.92
C SER A 147 2.60 -0.40 21.66
N ALA A 148 1.71 -1.28 22.14
CA ALA A 148 2.09 -2.55 22.78
C ALA A 148 2.80 -3.47 21.78
N ALA A 149 2.25 -3.62 20.57
CA ALA A 149 2.85 -4.45 19.52
C ALA A 149 4.24 -3.94 19.09
N LEU A 150 4.43 -2.62 18.96
CA LEU A 150 5.74 -2.02 18.67
C LEU A 150 6.75 -2.30 19.79
N ALA A 151 6.32 -2.22 21.06
CA ALA A 151 7.18 -2.50 22.20
C ALA A 151 7.60 -3.98 22.28
N GLU A 152 6.68 -4.89 21.95
CA GLU A 152 6.91 -6.33 21.98
C GLU A 152 7.80 -6.80 20.82
N PHE A 153 7.45 -6.42 19.59
CA PHE A 153 8.06 -7.00 18.39
C PHE A 153 9.19 -6.17 17.78
N THR A 154 9.28 -4.89 18.14
CA THR A 154 10.31 -3.96 17.64
C THR A 154 10.86 -3.05 18.75
N PRO A 155 11.43 -3.61 19.85
CA PRO A 155 11.84 -2.82 21.00
C PRO A 155 12.86 -1.72 20.66
N THR A 156 13.75 -1.96 19.70
CA THR A 156 14.71 -0.95 19.21
C THR A 156 14.01 0.22 18.53
N LEU A 157 13.08 -0.05 17.61
CA LEU A 157 12.26 0.98 16.97
C LEU A 157 11.44 1.74 18.01
N LYS A 158 10.80 1.03 18.94
CA LYS A 158 10.01 1.64 20.03
C LYS A 158 10.84 2.58 20.89
N THR A 159 12.07 2.22 21.21
CA THR A 159 12.99 3.09 21.98
C THR A 159 13.25 4.41 21.24
N GLY A 160 13.53 4.35 19.93
CA GLY A 160 13.71 5.57 19.14
C GLY A 160 12.44 6.41 19.01
N LEU A 161 11.27 5.77 18.92
CA LEU A 161 9.98 6.46 18.96
C LEU A 161 9.72 7.13 20.31
N ASP A 162 10.12 6.53 21.42
CA ASP A 162 9.99 7.10 22.76
C ASP A 162 10.86 8.35 22.95
N GLU A 163 12.05 8.38 22.35
CA GLU A 163 12.88 9.59 22.32
C GLU A 163 12.20 10.74 21.54
N ILE A 164 11.56 10.42 20.41
CA ILE A 164 10.77 11.39 19.64
C ILE A 164 9.58 11.89 20.47
N GLU A 165 8.83 10.98 21.10
CA GLU A 165 7.68 11.31 21.95
C GLU A 165 8.08 12.21 23.13
N ALA A 166 9.18 11.89 23.82
CA ALA A 166 9.71 12.70 24.90
C ALA A 166 10.05 14.12 24.43
N GLY A 167 10.72 14.24 23.28
CA GLY A 167 11.02 15.55 22.69
C GLY A 167 9.77 16.35 22.32
N MET A 168 8.75 15.70 21.76
CA MET A 168 7.47 16.34 21.46
C MET A 168 6.76 16.85 22.73
N ASN A 169 6.79 16.07 23.82
CA ASN A 169 6.22 16.43 25.11
C ASN A 169 6.97 17.59 25.79
N GLU A 170 8.26 17.74 25.52
CA GLU A 170 9.07 18.90 25.92
C GLU A 170 8.82 20.16 25.06
N GLY A 171 7.97 20.06 24.02
CA GLY A 171 7.66 21.16 23.11
C GLY A 171 8.74 21.45 22.09
N LYS A 172 9.64 20.49 21.79
CA LYS A 172 10.63 20.63 20.72
C LYS A 172 9.95 20.59 19.35
N ASP A 173 10.57 21.27 18.39
CA ASP A 173 10.12 21.26 17.00
C ASP A 173 10.19 19.86 16.39
N LEU A 174 9.07 19.40 15.82
CA LEU A 174 8.95 18.05 15.26
C LEU A 174 9.92 17.83 14.08
N VAL A 175 10.10 18.81 13.20
CA VAL A 175 10.97 18.67 12.03
C VAL A 175 12.42 18.48 12.48
N ALA A 176 12.87 19.25 13.47
CA ALA A 176 14.20 19.11 14.05
C ALA A 176 14.39 17.75 14.74
N LEU A 177 13.39 17.27 15.51
CA LEU A 177 13.43 15.95 16.14
C LEU A 177 13.54 14.84 15.09
N LEU A 178 12.70 14.88 14.05
CA LEU A 178 12.70 13.87 13.01
C LEU A 178 14.02 13.89 12.25
N ALA A 179 14.58 15.05 11.93
CA ALA A 179 15.85 15.15 11.22
C ALA A 179 17.02 14.46 11.97
N ASP A 180 17.04 14.51 13.30
CA ASP A 180 18.09 13.88 14.12
C ASP A 180 17.80 12.39 14.45
N LEU A 181 16.56 12.07 14.81
CA LEU A 181 16.23 10.75 15.37
C LEU A 181 15.69 9.76 14.32
N TYR A 182 14.89 10.23 13.37
CA TYR A 182 14.23 9.34 12.39
C TYR A 182 15.23 8.55 11.51
N PRO A 183 16.36 9.14 11.06
CA PRO A 183 17.38 8.38 10.34
C PRO A 183 18.07 7.29 11.15
N LYS A 184 17.88 7.21 12.48
CA LYS A 184 18.46 6.16 13.32
C LYS A 184 17.49 5.01 13.55
N LEU A 185 16.21 5.17 13.17
CA LEU A 185 15.19 4.15 13.35
C LEU A 185 15.47 2.90 12.50
N GLU A 186 15.00 1.76 13.00
CA GLU A 186 15.04 0.50 12.30
C GLU A 186 14.25 0.60 10.98
N LYS A 187 14.82 0.09 9.88
CA LYS A 187 14.15 0.05 8.57
C LYS A 187 13.48 -1.31 8.41
N ILE A 188 12.17 -1.37 8.64
CA ILE A 188 11.37 -2.60 8.54
C ILE A 188 9.89 -2.26 8.27
N SER A 189 9.20 -3.09 7.48
CA SER A 189 7.77 -2.94 7.25
C SER A 189 6.95 -3.40 8.46
N VAL A 190 5.77 -2.82 8.66
CA VAL A 190 4.83 -3.23 9.72
C VAL A 190 4.39 -4.70 9.57
N ASP A 191 4.30 -5.20 8.33
CA ASP A 191 3.91 -6.58 8.03
C ASP A 191 4.89 -7.59 8.65
N PHE A 192 6.18 -7.51 8.28
CA PHE A 192 7.26 -8.31 8.88
C PHE A 192 7.53 -8.00 10.35
N ALA A 193 7.42 -6.73 10.74
CA ALA A 193 7.74 -6.31 12.10
C ALA A 193 6.74 -6.90 13.10
N ILE A 194 5.45 -6.80 12.79
CA ILE A 194 4.33 -7.00 13.72
C ILE A 194 3.34 -8.04 13.17
N MET A 195 2.78 -7.83 11.98
CA MET A 195 1.61 -8.60 11.51
C MET A 195 1.89 -10.10 11.34
N GLU A 196 3.12 -10.48 10.97
CA GLU A 196 3.52 -11.89 10.88
C GLU A 196 3.73 -12.58 12.25
N LYS A 197 3.87 -11.80 13.34
CA LYS A 197 4.26 -12.31 14.66
C LYS A 197 3.16 -12.18 15.71
N ALA A 198 2.29 -11.17 15.58
CA ALA A 198 1.24 -10.87 16.53
C ALA A 198 0.15 -11.96 16.53
N ASP A 199 -0.36 -12.30 17.71
CA ASP A 199 -1.40 -13.33 17.91
C ASP A 199 -2.82 -12.76 18.00
N ASN A 200 -2.94 -11.44 18.10
CA ASN A 200 -4.17 -10.67 18.21
C ASN A 200 -4.58 -10.01 16.87
N VAL A 201 -4.16 -10.57 15.75
CA VAL A 201 -4.52 -10.07 14.42
C VAL A 201 -5.91 -10.56 14.02
N LEU A 202 -6.74 -9.63 13.54
CA LEU A 202 -8.06 -9.91 12.99
C LEU A 202 -8.14 -9.47 11.54
N THR A 203 -9.01 -10.10 10.77
CA THR A 203 -9.34 -9.66 9.42
C THR A 203 -10.82 -9.75 9.13
N LEU A 204 -11.25 -8.92 8.19
CA LEU A 204 -12.57 -8.97 7.58
C LEU A 204 -12.40 -8.87 6.06
N ALA A 205 -13.28 -9.54 5.33
CA ALA A 205 -13.27 -9.48 3.87
C ALA A 205 -13.51 -8.03 3.41
N ALA A 206 -12.79 -7.56 2.41
CA ALA A 206 -13.11 -6.36 1.67
C ALA A 206 -14.28 -6.67 0.73
N THR A 207 -15.35 -5.87 0.79
CA THR A 207 -16.53 -6.00 -0.08
C THR A 207 -16.58 -4.92 -1.16
N PHE A 208 -15.51 -4.12 -1.28
CA PHE A 208 -15.34 -3.05 -2.27
C PHE A 208 -14.36 -3.50 -3.36
N ASP A 209 -14.36 -2.80 -4.50
CA ASP A 209 -13.35 -2.98 -5.53
C ASP A 209 -12.01 -2.43 -5.04
N TRP A 210 -10.96 -3.26 -5.11
CA TRP A 210 -9.61 -2.88 -4.70
C TRP A 210 -8.59 -3.36 -5.72
N ASP A 211 -7.66 -2.47 -6.06
CA ASP A 211 -6.48 -2.79 -6.86
C ASP A 211 -5.30 -1.94 -6.36
N ASP A 212 -4.16 -2.57 -6.12
CA ASP A 212 -2.92 -1.90 -5.70
C ASP A 212 -2.24 -1.12 -6.86
N VAL A 213 -2.69 -1.34 -8.10
CA VAL A 213 -2.14 -0.71 -9.32
C VAL A 213 -0.59 -0.83 -9.41
N GLY A 214 -0.02 -1.86 -8.78
CA GLY A 214 1.43 -1.98 -8.56
C GLY A 214 2.28 -2.34 -9.79
N ALA A 215 1.66 -2.54 -10.95
CA ALA A 215 2.34 -2.79 -12.22
C ALA A 215 1.52 -2.29 -13.42
N TRP A 216 2.21 -1.93 -14.51
CA TRP A 216 1.56 -1.41 -15.73
C TRP A 216 0.42 -2.26 -16.30
N PRO A 217 0.48 -3.62 -16.29
CA PRO A 217 -0.66 -4.43 -16.70
C PRO A 217 -1.97 -4.16 -15.94
N ALA A 218 -1.91 -3.62 -14.71
CA ALA A 218 -3.09 -3.25 -13.94
C ALA A 218 -3.97 -2.22 -14.65
N ILE A 219 -3.40 -1.39 -15.52
CA ILE A 219 -4.14 -0.37 -16.29
C ILE A 219 -5.25 -0.99 -17.15
N GLU A 220 -5.07 -2.23 -17.63
CA GLU A 220 -6.09 -2.89 -18.45
C GLU A 220 -7.41 -3.11 -17.72
N ARG A 221 -7.38 -3.19 -16.39
CA ARG A 221 -8.57 -3.35 -15.56
C ARG A 221 -9.37 -2.07 -15.40
N HIS A 222 -8.74 -0.91 -15.64
CA HIS A 222 -9.29 0.41 -15.33
C HIS A 222 -9.60 1.26 -16.56
N PHE A 223 -9.19 0.83 -17.75
CA PHE A 223 -9.43 1.55 -19.00
C PHE A 223 -10.10 0.64 -20.03
N PRO A 224 -11.02 1.18 -20.85
CA PRO A 224 -11.71 0.39 -21.85
C PRO A 224 -10.73 -0.12 -22.92
N ALA A 225 -10.76 -1.42 -23.16
CA ALA A 225 -10.05 -2.04 -24.26
C ALA A 225 -10.86 -1.92 -25.58
N ASP A 226 -10.16 -1.85 -26.71
CA ASP A 226 -10.76 -2.04 -28.02
C ASP A 226 -11.07 -3.52 -28.31
N ARG A 227 -11.59 -3.82 -29.52
CA ARG A 227 -11.95 -5.19 -29.91
C ARG A 227 -10.76 -6.15 -30.00
N ALA A 228 -9.54 -5.64 -30.13
CA ALA A 228 -8.30 -6.42 -30.20
C ALA A 228 -7.56 -6.44 -28.86
N GLY A 229 -8.19 -5.94 -27.78
CA GLY A 229 -7.60 -5.92 -26.44
C GLY A 229 -6.62 -4.78 -26.20
N ASN A 230 -6.48 -3.81 -27.13
CA ASN A 230 -5.59 -2.67 -26.90
C ASN A 230 -6.25 -1.66 -25.94
N VAL A 231 -5.48 -1.19 -24.98
CA VAL A 231 -5.87 -0.21 -23.98
C VAL A 231 -5.07 1.07 -24.20
N LYS A 232 -5.73 2.22 -24.16
CA LYS A 232 -5.04 3.51 -24.26
C LYS A 232 -5.53 4.56 -23.27
N LYS A 233 -4.59 5.37 -22.79
CA LYS A 233 -4.82 6.67 -22.14
C LYS A 233 -4.05 7.73 -22.93
N GLY A 234 -4.75 8.76 -23.41
CA GLY A 234 -4.19 9.75 -24.32
C GLY A 234 -4.30 9.36 -25.80
N GLU A 235 -3.52 10.04 -26.65
CA GLU A 235 -3.65 9.93 -28.11
C GLU A 235 -2.84 8.74 -28.66
N ALA A 236 -3.54 7.66 -29.04
CA ALA A 236 -2.92 6.48 -29.64
C ALA A 236 -3.69 5.90 -30.84
N ARG A 237 -2.95 5.32 -31.79
CA ARG A 237 -3.45 4.62 -32.98
C ARG A 237 -2.84 3.22 -33.09
N PHE A 238 -3.66 2.27 -33.50
CA PHE A 238 -3.31 0.85 -33.61
C PHE A 238 -3.62 0.37 -35.03
N MET A 239 -2.68 -0.34 -35.64
CA MET A 239 -2.86 -1.02 -36.93
C MET A 239 -2.24 -2.41 -36.84
N GLU A 240 -3.03 -3.46 -37.06
CA GLU A 240 -2.54 -4.84 -36.94
C GLU A 240 -1.92 -5.13 -35.55
N CYS A 241 -2.59 -4.67 -34.48
CA CYS A 241 -2.10 -4.75 -33.10
C CYS A 241 -3.12 -5.41 -32.18
N SER A 242 -2.62 -6.11 -31.15
CA SER A 242 -3.45 -6.75 -30.11
C SER A 242 -2.83 -6.67 -28.73
N ASN A 243 -3.68 -6.56 -27.70
CA ASN A 243 -3.29 -6.64 -26.29
C ASN A 243 -2.19 -5.66 -25.83
N ASN A 244 -2.08 -4.48 -26.44
CA ASN A 244 -1.11 -3.46 -26.05
C ASN A 244 -1.69 -2.46 -25.04
N ILE A 245 -0.84 -1.91 -24.18
CA ILE A 245 -1.14 -0.82 -23.25
C ILE A 245 -0.38 0.41 -23.69
N VAL A 246 -1.08 1.51 -24.00
CA VAL A 246 -0.46 2.78 -24.38
C VAL A 246 -0.87 3.89 -23.42
N VAL A 247 0.10 4.51 -22.76
CA VAL A 247 -0.13 5.74 -21.97
C VAL A 247 0.66 6.87 -22.61
N ALA A 248 -0.04 7.73 -23.34
CA ALA A 248 0.51 8.87 -24.03
C ALA A 248 0.48 10.13 -23.15
N GLY A 249 1.64 10.73 -22.93
CA GLY A 249 1.78 11.97 -22.17
C GLY A 249 1.55 13.22 -23.04
N GLY A 250 0.76 14.17 -22.53
CA GLY A 250 0.46 15.43 -23.23
C GLY A 250 -0.32 15.22 -24.53
N GLU A 251 0.06 15.96 -25.58
CA GLU A 251 -0.55 15.87 -26.92
C GLU A 251 0.21 14.92 -27.87
N HIS A 252 1.12 14.09 -27.35
CA HIS A 252 1.95 13.21 -28.17
C HIS A 252 1.12 12.04 -28.73
N LEU A 253 1.12 11.87 -30.06
CA LEU A 253 0.50 10.71 -30.71
C LEU A 253 1.46 9.52 -30.69
N VAL A 254 1.00 8.40 -30.13
CA VAL A 254 1.70 7.10 -30.20
C VAL A 254 1.01 6.21 -31.25
N ALA A 255 1.75 5.74 -32.25
CA ALA A 255 1.24 4.83 -33.26
C ALA A 255 1.94 3.47 -33.18
N LEU A 256 1.17 2.39 -33.07
CA LEU A 256 1.67 1.02 -33.07
C LEU A 256 1.20 0.29 -34.33
N VAL A 257 2.13 -0.45 -34.95
CA VAL A 257 1.89 -1.22 -36.18
C VAL A 257 2.48 -2.61 -36.05
N GLY A 258 1.67 -3.66 -36.18
CA GLY A 258 2.15 -5.05 -36.24
C GLY A 258 2.75 -5.58 -34.94
N VAL A 259 2.38 -5.01 -33.79
CA VAL A 259 2.92 -5.37 -32.47
C VAL A 259 1.84 -5.82 -31.50
N GLU A 260 2.22 -6.73 -30.61
CA GLU A 260 1.36 -7.31 -29.60
C GLU A 260 2.03 -7.36 -28.23
N ASP A 261 1.21 -7.39 -27.18
CA ASP A 261 1.62 -7.55 -25.79
C ASP A 261 2.71 -6.55 -25.32
N LEU A 262 2.65 -5.30 -25.80
CA LEU A 262 3.55 -4.23 -25.37
C LEU A 262 2.89 -3.27 -24.37
N ILE A 263 3.71 -2.72 -23.49
CA ILE A 263 3.47 -1.53 -22.69
C ILE A 263 4.28 -0.40 -23.31
N VAL A 264 3.62 0.67 -23.71
CA VAL A 264 4.25 1.88 -24.26
C VAL A 264 3.80 3.09 -23.46
N VAL A 265 4.73 3.72 -22.77
CA VAL A 265 4.46 4.90 -21.92
C VAL A 265 5.34 6.04 -22.39
N THR A 266 4.75 7.21 -22.63
CA THR A 266 5.49 8.42 -23.00
C THR A 266 5.23 9.51 -21.95
N THR A 267 6.30 10.18 -21.53
CA THR A 267 6.27 11.41 -20.74
C THR A 267 6.89 12.53 -21.58
N GLY A 268 6.98 13.75 -21.03
CA GLY A 268 7.60 14.87 -21.75
C GLY A 268 9.10 14.68 -22.03
N ASP A 269 9.76 13.78 -21.30
CA ASP A 269 11.21 13.63 -21.25
C ASP A 269 11.72 12.18 -21.39
N ALA A 270 10.83 11.19 -21.40
CA ALA A 270 11.18 9.77 -21.52
C ALA A 270 10.11 8.94 -22.25
N THR A 271 10.51 7.76 -22.73
CA THR A 271 9.61 6.76 -23.30
C THR A 271 10.02 5.38 -22.80
N LEU A 272 9.06 4.62 -22.30
CA LEU A 272 9.20 3.22 -21.92
C LEU A 272 8.50 2.35 -22.97
N ILE A 273 9.20 1.34 -23.45
CA ILE A 273 8.62 0.25 -24.24
C ILE A 273 9.03 -1.06 -23.55
N CYS A 274 8.05 -1.87 -23.16
CA CYS A 274 8.28 -3.09 -22.40
C CYS A 274 7.29 -4.16 -22.82
N SER A 275 7.74 -5.39 -23.04
CA SER A 275 6.82 -6.53 -23.16
C SER A 275 6.04 -6.73 -21.85
N LYS A 276 4.73 -6.98 -21.93
CA LYS A 276 3.85 -7.13 -20.76
C LYS A 276 4.33 -8.19 -19.78
N ASP A 277 4.87 -9.31 -20.29
CA ASP A 277 5.42 -10.40 -19.48
C ASP A 277 6.69 -10.02 -18.69
N LYS A 278 7.33 -8.89 -19.04
CA LYS A 278 8.51 -8.34 -18.37
C LYS A 278 8.21 -7.10 -17.53
N ALA A 279 6.94 -6.73 -17.32
CA ALA A 279 6.56 -5.52 -16.60
C ALA A 279 7.24 -5.39 -15.21
N GLN A 280 7.47 -6.51 -14.50
CA GLN A 280 8.14 -6.50 -13.19
C GLN A 280 9.61 -6.03 -13.26
N LYS A 281 10.29 -6.19 -14.41
CA LYS A 281 11.69 -5.75 -14.62
C LYS A 281 11.85 -4.24 -14.76
N ILE A 282 10.75 -3.49 -14.84
CA ILE A 282 10.81 -2.02 -14.92
C ILE A 282 11.46 -1.45 -13.66
N LYS A 283 11.27 -2.07 -12.49
CA LYS A 283 11.94 -1.68 -11.24
C LYS A 283 13.46 -1.82 -11.34
N ASP A 284 13.94 -2.91 -11.95
CA ASP A 284 15.38 -3.13 -12.17
C ASP A 284 15.95 -2.07 -13.12
N MET A 285 15.20 -1.72 -14.17
CA MET A 285 15.58 -0.65 -15.11
C MET A 285 15.68 0.70 -14.40
N VAL A 286 14.68 1.09 -13.61
CA VAL A 286 14.69 2.35 -12.84
C VAL A 286 15.90 2.39 -11.90
N LYS A 287 16.20 1.29 -11.22
CA LYS A 287 17.39 1.19 -10.35
C LYS A 287 18.67 1.41 -11.16
N SER A 288 18.81 0.75 -12.30
CA SER A 288 19.98 0.91 -13.19
C SER A 288 20.14 2.35 -13.67
N LEU A 289 19.06 3.02 -14.06
CA LEU A 289 19.10 4.43 -14.48
C LEU A 289 19.56 5.36 -13.35
N GLY A 290 19.23 5.04 -12.09
CA GLY A 290 19.59 5.85 -10.92
C GLY A 290 21.07 5.79 -10.55
N GLU A 291 21.79 4.78 -11.06
CA GLU A 291 23.25 4.68 -10.91
C GLU A 291 23.99 5.69 -11.80
N GLU A 292 23.36 6.17 -12.87
CA GLU A 292 23.91 7.16 -13.79
C GLU A 292 23.47 8.59 -13.43
N GLU A 293 24.40 9.42 -12.98
CA GLU A 293 24.13 10.81 -12.56
C GLU A 293 23.38 11.63 -13.61
N ALA A 294 23.69 11.44 -14.89
CA ALA A 294 23.06 12.15 -16.01
C ALA A 294 21.57 11.81 -16.20
N LEU A 295 21.15 10.63 -15.73
CA LEU A 295 19.79 10.11 -15.91
C LEU A 295 18.93 10.23 -14.65
N ARG A 296 19.51 10.55 -13.48
CA ARG A 296 18.77 10.77 -12.24
C ARG A 296 17.67 11.82 -12.33
N ARG A 297 17.79 12.79 -13.24
CA ARG A 297 16.75 13.79 -13.49
C ARG A 297 15.42 13.21 -14.01
N LEU A 298 15.42 11.95 -14.47
CA LEU A 298 14.27 11.23 -15.03
C LEU A 298 13.57 10.35 -13.99
N LEU A 299 14.09 10.28 -12.76
CA LEU A 299 13.59 9.46 -11.66
C LEU A 299 12.95 10.34 -10.58
#